data_AF-A0A8T8S8L2-F1
#
_entry.id   AF-A0A8T8S8L2-F1
#
_cell.length_a   1.000
_cell.length_b   1.000
_cell.length_c   1.000
_cell.angle_alpha   90.00
_cell.angle_beta   90.00
_cell.angle_gamma   90.00
#
_symmetry.space_group_name_H-M   'P 1'
#
loop_
_entity.id
_entity.type
_entity.pdbx_description
1 polymer ?
#
loop_
_entity_poly.entity_id
_entity_poly.type
_entity_poly.pdbx_seq_one_letter_code
_entity_poly.pdbx_strand_id
1 'polypeptide(L)'
;MVCAAKGYQFICVIDPNTSAPNRKLIQALGAQVIVVDQRDENGGFLYSRIRLIEQLVAQNPDYIWLNQYQNPNNPLAHYNATARAIAEKFGHVDYLFVGAGTTGTLMGCKRYFADHHPRTKVIAVDSVG
;
A
#
# COMPACT_ATOMS: atom_id res chain seq x y z
N MET A 1 4.18 -12.18 5.20
CA MET A 1 5.60 -12.63 5.24
C MET A 1 6.33 -12.07 6.45
N VAL A 2 6.46 -10.75 6.61
CA VAL A 2 7.16 -10.14 7.77
C VAL A 2 6.55 -10.59 9.11
N CYS A 3 5.23 -10.58 9.25
CA CYS A 3 4.57 -11.06 10.47
C CYS A 3 4.89 -12.54 10.76
N ALA A 4 4.80 -13.41 9.75
CA ALA A 4 5.16 -14.83 9.87
C ALA A 4 6.61 -15.03 10.32
N ALA A 5 7.56 -14.29 9.72
CA ALA A 5 8.98 -14.37 10.07
C ALA A 5 9.27 -13.84 11.49
N LYS A 6 8.49 -12.84 11.95
CA LYS A 6 8.66 -12.23 13.28
C LYS A 6 7.75 -12.83 14.36
N GLY A 7 6.92 -13.82 14.04
CA GLY A 7 5.97 -14.42 14.98
C GLY A 7 4.78 -13.53 15.36
N TYR A 8 4.48 -12.49 14.58
CA TYR A 8 3.28 -11.68 14.80
C TYR A 8 2.06 -12.31 14.16
N GLN A 9 0.93 -12.27 14.86
CA GLN A 9 -0.38 -12.55 14.25
C GLN A 9 -0.71 -11.46 13.23
N PHE A 10 -1.33 -11.86 12.12
CA PHE A 10 -1.72 -10.94 11.06
C PHE A 10 -3.14 -11.25 10.58
N ILE A 11 -3.98 -10.22 10.57
CA ILE A 11 -5.32 -10.26 10.00
C ILE A 11 -5.29 -9.40 8.74
N CYS A 12 -5.61 -10.02 7.61
CA CYS A 12 -5.72 -9.35 6.32
C CYS A 12 -7.19 -9.22 5.93
N VAL A 13 -7.70 -7.98 5.93
CA VAL A 13 -9.03 -7.66 5.42
C VAL A 13 -8.94 -7.47 3.91
N ILE A 14 -9.67 -8.30 3.16
CA ILE A 14 -9.69 -8.31 1.69
C ILE A 14 -11.14 -8.16 1.17
N ASP A 15 -11.30 -8.14 -0.14
CA ASP A 15 -12.59 -8.09 -0.84
C ASP A 15 -12.63 -9.10 -2.00
N PRO A 16 -13.80 -9.32 -2.65
CA PRO A 16 -13.94 -10.26 -3.76
C PRO A 16 -13.05 -10.00 -4.99
N ASN A 17 -12.49 -8.79 -5.16
CA ASN A 17 -11.59 -8.50 -6.27
C ASN A 17 -10.17 -9.06 -6.01
N THR A 18 -9.89 -9.54 -4.80
CA THR A 18 -8.61 -10.17 -4.48
C THR A 18 -8.49 -11.53 -5.17
N SER A 19 -7.43 -11.69 -5.97
CA SER A 19 -7.21 -12.92 -6.75
C SER A 19 -7.03 -14.16 -5.85
N ALA A 20 -7.51 -15.31 -6.33
CA ALA A 20 -7.38 -16.58 -5.61
C ALA A 20 -5.91 -16.96 -5.27
N PRO A 21 -4.91 -16.74 -6.16
CA PRO A 21 -3.51 -16.96 -5.80
C PRO A 21 -3.03 -16.09 -4.64
N ASN A 22 -3.38 -14.80 -4.62
CA ASN A 22 -2.98 -13.89 -3.55
C ASN A 22 -3.62 -14.28 -2.21
N ARG A 23 -4.91 -14.63 -2.22
CA ARG A 23 -5.61 -15.14 -1.02
C ARG A 23 -4.93 -16.40 -0.47
N LYS A 24 -4.64 -17.38 -1.34
CA LYS A 24 -3.95 -18.61 -0.95
C LYS A 24 -2.57 -18.33 -0.35
N LEU A 25 -1.80 -17.41 -0.94
CA LEU A 25 -0.49 -17.02 -0.41
C LEU A 25 -0.59 -16.39 0.99
N ILE A 26 -1.54 -15.47 1.20
CA ILE A 26 -1.76 -14.83 2.50
C ILE A 26 -2.07 -15.89 3.56
N GLN A 27 -2.96 -16.84 3.26
CA GLN A 27 -3.32 -17.93 4.16
C GLN A 27 -2.16 -18.90 4.41
N ALA A 28 -1.40 -19.26 3.37
CA ALA A 28 -0.23 -20.13 3.49
C ALA A 28 0.87 -19.53 4.38
N LEU A 29 0.93 -18.20 4.48
CA LEU A 29 1.82 -17.48 5.40
C LEU A 29 1.26 -17.39 6.83
N GLY A 30 0.19 -18.11 7.16
CA GLY A 30 -0.40 -18.18 8.49
C GLY A 30 -1.28 -17.00 8.89
N ALA A 31 -1.66 -16.14 7.94
CA ALA A 31 -2.51 -14.99 8.23
C ALA A 31 -4.00 -15.37 8.25
N GLN A 32 -4.75 -14.75 9.17
CA GLN A 32 -6.21 -14.79 9.13
C GLN A 32 -6.70 -13.88 8.00
N VAL A 33 -7.65 -14.35 7.21
CA VAL A 33 -8.25 -13.59 6.12
C VAL A 33 -9.71 -13.32 6.42
N ILE A 34 -10.11 -12.06 6.40
CA ILE A 34 -11.52 -11.64 6.50
C ILE A 34 -11.90 -11.04 5.15
N VAL A 35 -13.00 -11.52 4.55
CA VAL A 35 -13.49 -11.03 3.26
C VAL A 35 -14.68 -10.11 3.51
N VAL A 36 -14.61 -8.88 2.99
CA VAL A 36 -15.71 -7.91 2.99
C VAL A 36 -16.38 -7.95 1.63
N ASP A 37 -17.61 -8.46 1.57
CA ASP A 37 -18.41 -8.62 0.36
C ASP A 37 -19.45 -7.52 0.15
N GLN A 38 -19.66 -6.66 1.16
CA GLN A 38 -20.55 -5.50 1.06
C GLN A 38 -19.87 -4.33 0.35
N ARG A 39 -20.44 -3.90 -0.78
CA ARG A 39 -20.00 -2.69 -1.48
C ARG A 39 -20.28 -1.43 -0.67
N ASP A 40 -19.39 -0.46 -0.81
CA ASP A 40 -19.54 0.87 -0.23
C ASP A 40 -20.37 1.79 -1.14
N GLU A 41 -20.60 3.00 -0.64
CA GLU A 41 -21.35 4.08 -1.28
C GLU A 41 -20.81 4.49 -2.67
N ASN A 42 -19.54 4.20 -2.98
CA ASN A 42 -18.93 4.47 -4.28
C ASN A 42 -18.96 3.25 -5.21
N GLY A 43 -19.71 2.21 -4.83
CA GLY A 43 -19.77 0.94 -5.56
C GLY A 43 -18.50 0.09 -5.43
N GLY A 44 -17.51 0.54 -4.66
CA GLY A 44 -16.26 -0.18 -4.39
C GLY A 44 -16.33 -0.99 -3.10
N PHE A 45 -15.17 -1.38 -2.57
CA PHE A 45 -15.04 -2.07 -1.27
C PHE A 45 -14.07 -1.33 -0.33
N LEU A 46 -13.57 -0.15 -0.73
CA LEU A 46 -12.52 0.53 0.02
C LEU A 46 -13.02 0.97 1.39
N TYR A 47 -14.14 1.71 1.43
CA TYR A 47 -14.66 2.22 2.69
C TYR A 47 -15.24 1.12 3.56
N SER A 48 -15.86 0.10 2.97
CA SER A 48 -16.31 -1.08 3.72
C SER A 48 -15.17 -1.80 4.43
N ARG A 49 -14.01 -1.98 3.76
CA ARG A 49 -12.81 -2.55 4.41
C ARG A 49 -12.26 -1.67 5.51
N ILE A 50 -12.18 -0.34 5.29
CA ILE A 50 -11.68 0.61 6.30
C ILE A 50 -12.58 0.58 7.54
N ARG A 51 -13.90 0.69 7.39
CA ARG A 51 -14.86 0.65 8.51
C ARG A 51 -14.72 -0.61 9.35
N LEU A 52 -14.55 -1.78 8.71
CA LEU A 52 -14.33 -3.02 9.43
C LEU A 52 -13.01 -3.01 10.21
N ILE A 53 -11.92 -2.50 9.61
CA ILE A 53 -10.62 -2.42 10.31
C ILE A 53 -10.74 -1.50 11.53
N GLU A 54 -11.37 -0.33 11.39
CA GLU A 54 -11.61 0.61 12.49
C GLU A 54 -12.41 -0.04 13.61
N GLN A 55 -13.48 -0.77 13.28
CA GLN A 55 -14.27 -1.53 14.25
C GLN A 55 -13.42 -2.58 14.98
N LEU A 56 -12.63 -3.37 14.26
CA LEU A 56 -11.78 -4.42 14.86
C LEU A 56 -10.76 -3.84 15.83
N VAL A 57 -10.12 -2.73 15.47
CA VAL A 57 -9.13 -2.05 16.31
C VAL A 57 -9.79 -1.41 17.53
N ALA A 58 -10.98 -0.82 17.37
CA ALA A 58 -11.73 -0.26 18.49
C ALA A 58 -12.19 -1.33 19.50
N GLN A 59 -12.42 -2.56 19.04
CA GLN A 59 -12.89 -3.67 19.87
C GLN A 59 -11.76 -4.44 20.55
N ASN A 60 -10.52 -4.35 20.06
CA ASN A 60 -9.39 -5.07 20.62
C ASN A 60 -8.14 -4.15 20.74
N PRO A 61 -7.74 -3.77 21.97
CA PRO A 61 -6.58 -2.90 22.18
C PRO A 61 -5.24 -3.51 21.76
N ASP A 62 -5.16 -4.84 21.60
CA ASP A 62 -3.94 -5.51 21.13
C ASP A 62 -3.74 -5.37 19.61
N TYR A 63 -4.75 -4.88 18.88
CA TYR A 63 -4.66 -4.69 17.44
C TYR A 63 -3.97 -3.38 17.08
N ILE A 64 -2.96 -3.50 16.22
CA ILE A 64 -2.25 -2.35 15.64
C ILE A 64 -2.62 -2.25 14.16
N TRP A 65 -3.27 -1.15 13.80
CA TRP A 65 -3.50 -0.84 12.39
C TRP A 65 -2.30 -0.14 11.77
N LEU A 66 -1.64 -0.83 10.83
CA LEU A 66 -0.50 -0.26 10.10
C LEU A 66 -0.87 0.91 9.18
N ASN A 67 -2.14 1.01 8.80
CA ASN A 67 -2.76 2.10 8.04
C ASN A 67 -1.92 2.62 6.86
N GLN A 68 -1.85 1.85 5.77
CA GLN A 68 -1.07 2.22 4.58
C GLN A 68 -1.46 3.56 3.93
N TYR A 69 -2.64 4.10 4.21
CA TYR A 69 -3.12 5.35 3.65
C TYR A 69 -2.60 6.59 4.41
N GLN A 70 -2.40 6.46 5.73
CA GLN A 70 -1.99 7.58 6.59
C GLN A 70 -0.58 7.43 7.16
N ASN A 71 0.01 6.23 7.11
CA ASN A 71 1.31 5.97 7.70
C ASN A 71 2.43 6.66 6.89
N PRO A 72 3.18 7.61 7.47
CA PRO A 72 4.24 8.35 6.75
C PRO A 72 5.40 7.45 6.31
N ASN A 73 5.54 6.27 6.92
CA ASN A 73 6.55 5.29 6.53
C ASN A 73 6.28 4.69 5.13
N ASN A 74 5.04 4.73 4.64
CA ASN A 74 4.72 4.26 3.28
C ASN A 74 5.47 5.09 2.22
N PRO A 75 5.24 6.40 2.05
CA PRO A 75 6.01 7.19 1.09
C PRO A 75 7.49 7.30 1.45
N LEU A 76 7.86 7.30 2.73
CA LEU A 76 9.27 7.38 3.16
C LEU A 76 10.08 6.16 2.73
N ALA A 77 9.50 4.96 2.76
CA ALA A 77 10.15 3.75 2.25
C ALA A 77 10.51 3.90 0.77
N HIS A 78 9.60 4.47 -0.03
CA HIS A 78 9.84 4.69 -1.45
C HIS A 78 10.82 5.82 -1.73
N TYR A 79 10.85 6.87 -0.90
CA TYR A 79 11.87 7.91 -0.97
C TYR A 79 13.28 7.33 -0.72
N ASN A 80 13.46 6.61 0.40
CA ASN A 80 14.77 6.14 0.85
C ASN A 80 15.29 4.94 0.04
N ALA A 81 14.40 4.11 -0.49
CA ALA A 81 14.76 2.90 -1.22
C ALA A 81 14.44 3.01 -2.71
N THR A 82 13.16 2.99 -3.09
CA THR A 82 12.73 2.87 -4.50
C THR A 82 13.28 3.99 -5.38
N ALA A 83 13.08 5.25 -4.98
CA ALA A 83 13.47 6.40 -5.77
C ALA A 83 14.99 6.56 -5.84
N ARG A 84 15.67 6.36 -4.71
CA ARG A 84 17.13 6.32 -4.64
C ARG A 84 17.72 5.26 -5.57
N ALA A 85 17.20 4.03 -5.52
CA ALA A 85 17.67 2.95 -6.38
C ALA A 85 17.47 3.25 -7.87
N ILE A 86 16.36 3.90 -8.25
CA ILE A 86 16.13 4.34 -9.63
C ILE A 86 17.19 5.39 -10.03
N ALA A 87 17.38 6.43 -9.21
CA ALA A 87 18.35 7.49 -9.51
C ALA A 87 19.78 6.95 -9.61
N GLU A 88 20.20 6.09 -8.69
CA GLU A 88 21.52 5.45 -8.70
C GLU A 88 21.71 4.55 -9.94
N LYS A 89 20.65 3.84 -10.36
CA LYS A 89 20.74 2.90 -11.49
C LYS A 89 20.83 3.59 -12.84
N PHE A 90 20.08 4.66 -13.05
CA PHE A 90 19.95 5.31 -14.36
C PHE A 90 20.77 6.59 -14.49
N GLY A 91 21.14 7.23 -13.37
CA GLY A 91 21.87 8.51 -13.34
C GLY A 91 21.04 9.72 -13.77
N HIS A 92 20.34 9.62 -14.91
CA HIS A 92 19.43 10.63 -15.43
C HIS A 92 18.07 10.01 -15.79
N VAL A 93 16.99 10.67 -15.37
CA VAL A 93 15.61 10.26 -15.62
C VAL A 93 14.80 11.50 -16.00
N ASP A 94 14.30 11.57 -17.23
CA ASP A 94 13.46 12.70 -17.67
C ASP A 94 12.01 12.56 -17.17
N TYR A 95 11.46 11.36 -17.26
CA TYR A 95 10.08 11.06 -16.93
C TYR A 95 9.99 9.76 -16.12
N LEU A 96 9.23 9.80 -15.04
CA LEU A 96 8.91 8.64 -14.21
C LEU A 96 7.39 8.50 -14.09
N PHE A 97 6.85 7.47 -14.72
CA PHE A 97 5.43 7.15 -14.65
C PHE A 97 5.18 6.18 -13.49
N VAL A 98 4.27 6.52 -12.58
CA VAL A 98 4.00 5.73 -11.37
C VAL A 98 2.52 5.49 -11.23
N GLY A 99 2.12 4.21 -11.15
CA GLY A 99 0.75 3.82 -10.85
C GLY A 99 0.28 4.36 -9.50
N ALA A 100 -0.89 4.98 -9.48
CA ALA A 100 -1.53 5.52 -8.28
C ALA A 100 -2.39 4.43 -7.61
N GLY A 101 -2.11 4.18 -6.34
CA GLY A 101 -2.94 3.34 -5.46
C GLY A 101 -3.10 4.05 -4.12
N THR A 102 -2.37 3.63 -3.09
CA THR A 102 -2.22 4.42 -1.84
C THR A 102 -1.47 5.73 -2.04
N THR A 103 -0.88 5.93 -3.22
CA THR A 103 0.04 7.02 -3.60
C THR A 103 1.40 7.04 -2.87
N GLY A 104 1.70 6.04 -2.03
CA GLY A 104 2.99 5.96 -1.32
C GLY A 104 4.20 6.00 -2.26
N THR A 105 4.23 5.13 -3.29
CA THR A 105 5.30 5.10 -4.30
C THR A 105 5.41 6.44 -5.03
N LEU A 106 4.29 6.97 -5.49
CA LEU A 106 4.23 8.23 -6.23
C LEU A 106 4.82 9.38 -5.40
N MET A 107 4.40 9.52 -4.14
CA MET A 107 4.83 10.61 -3.27
C MET A 107 6.29 10.45 -2.82
N GLY A 108 6.73 9.23 -2.52
CA GLY A 108 8.13 8.95 -2.21
C GLY A 108 9.06 9.31 -3.38
N CYS A 109 8.70 8.87 -4.59
CA CYS A 109 9.44 9.20 -5.80
C CYS A 109 9.40 10.70 -6.10
N LYS A 110 8.21 11.33 -6.10
CA LYS A 110 8.06 12.77 -6.35
C LYS A 110 8.97 13.59 -5.44
N ARG A 111 8.96 13.30 -4.14
CA ARG A 111 9.77 14.04 -3.16
C ARG A 111 11.26 13.83 -3.39
N TYR A 112 11.71 12.59 -3.62
CA TYR A 112 13.13 12.31 -3.88
C TYR A 112 13.64 13.03 -5.13
N PHE A 113 12.91 12.92 -6.24
CA PHE A 113 13.32 13.56 -7.49
C PHE A 113 13.24 15.09 -7.40
N ALA A 114 12.31 15.66 -6.63
CA ALA A 114 12.30 17.10 -6.36
C ALA A 114 13.56 17.57 -5.60
N ASP A 115 14.03 16.78 -4.61
CA ASP A 115 15.19 17.12 -3.79
C ASP A 115 16.53 16.96 -4.54
N HIS A 116 16.67 15.90 -5.37
CA HIS A 116 17.97 15.50 -5.95
C HIS A 116 18.08 15.72 -7.47
N HIS A 117 16.97 15.67 -8.20
CA HIS A 117 16.93 15.73 -9.66
C HIS A 117 15.71 16.53 -10.15
N PRO A 118 15.61 17.84 -9.87
CA PRO A 118 14.36 18.61 -9.99
C PRO A 118 13.81 18.74 -11.41
N ARG A 119 14.59 18.34 -12.44
CA ARG A 119 14.13 18.29 -13.84
C ARG A 119 13.31 17.05 -14.16
N THR A 120 13.39 16.00 -13.35
CA THR A 120 12.63 14.77 -13.55
C THR A 120 11.14 15.02 -13.32
N LYS A 121 10.32 14.65 -14.30
CA LYS A 121 8.87 14.75 -14.23
C LYS A 121 8.28 13.44 -13.72
N VAL A 122 7.73 13.47 -12.50
CA VAL A 122 7.01 12.33 -11.93
C VAL A 122 5.53 12.44 -12.27
N ILE A 123 5.02 11.46 -13.01
CA ILE A 123 3.67 11.45 -13.59
C ILE A 123 2.86 10.33 -12.94
N ALA A 124 1.72 10.69 -12.36
CA ALA A 124 0.75 9.73 -11.83
C ALA A 124 0.01 9.05 -12.99
N VAL A 125 -0.15 7.74 -12.91
CA VAL A 125 -0.98 6.93 -13.81
C VAL A 125 -2.07 6.30 -12.99
N ASP A 126 -3.33 6.57 -13.32
CA ASP A 126 -4.49 6.06 -12.58
C ASP A 126 -5.44 5.32 -13.51
N SER A 127 -6.29 4.47 -12.94
CA SER A 127 -7.39 3.84 -13.67
C SER A 127 -8.51 4.85 -13.93
N VAL A 128 -9.19 4.71 -15.08
CA VAL A 128 -10.43 5.45 -15.34
C VAL A 128 -11.51 4.92 -14.40
N GLY A 129 -12.05 5.79 -13.56
CA GLY A 129 -13.09 5.44 -12.58
C GLY A 129 -13.28 6.53 -11.55
#